data_AF-Q2LY43-F1
#
_entry.id   AF-Q2LY43-F1
#
_cell.length_a   1.000
_cell.length_b   1.000
_cell.length_c   1.000
_cell.angle_alpha   90.00
_cell.angle_beta   90.00
_cell.angle_gamma   90.00
#
_symmetry.space_group_name_H-M   'P 1'
#
loop_
_entity.id
_entity.type
_entity.pdbx_description
1 polymer ?
#
loop_
_entity_poly.entity_id
_entity_poly.type
_entity_poly.pdbx_seq_one_letter_code
_entity_poly.pdbx_strand_id
1 'polypeptide(L)'
;MRVFADRLLGIMEKNTRDIAVNWAKDVMKNPKTPSFHSMTQEQCINYAIDFYKNFINIYFESRPYPKQEAYFSSYAERRYREGIPLHEAIYALIMMRRHLWLYAEMQAIFMSPMDQYQAVETLTKTIRLFDSGIYTITKRYQELAAQAG
;
A
#
# COMPACT_ATOMS: atom_id res chain seq x y z
N MET A 1 -11.89 5.75 -19.48
CA MET A 1 -11.81 5.36 -18.05
C MET A 1 -10.55 4.57 -17.70
N ARG A 2 -10.16 3.51 -18.45
CA ARG A 2 -8.89 2.77 -18.21
C ARG A 2 -7.64 3.65 -18.31
N VAL A 3 -7.55 4.45 -19.37
CA VAL A 3 -6.37 5.28 -19.74
C VAL A 3 -5.81 6.18 -18.62
N PHE A 4 -6.66 6.70 -17.73
CA PHE A 4 -6.20 7.58 -16.66
C PHE A 4 -5.66 6.83 -15.44
N ALA A 5 -6.36 5.76 -15.03
CA ALA A 5 -5.81 4.83 -14.06
C ALA A 5 -4.50 4.21 -14.59
N ASP A 6 -4.42 3.93 -15.89
CA ASP A 6 -3.20 3.49 -16.57
C ASP A 6 -2.09 4.56 -16.48
N ARG A 7 -2.42 5.87 -16.54
CA ARG A 7 -1.44 6.95 -16.39
C ARG A 7 -0.90 7.05 -14.96
N LEU A 8 -1.79 7.06 -13.96
CA LEU A 8 -1.39 7.11 -12.56
C LEU A 8 -0.54 5.88 -12.18
N LEU A 9 -1.06 4.68 -12.48
CA LEU A 9 -0.39 3.43 -12.13
C LEU A 9 0.84 3.19 -13.00
N GLY A 10 0.87 3.68 -14.24
CA GLY A 10 2.05 3.65 -15.09
C GLY A 10 3.18 4.56 -14.58
N ILE A 11 2.84 5.72 -14.00
CA ILE A 11 3.82 6.56 -13.30
C ILE A 11 4.30 5.84 -12.04
N MET A 12 3.40 5.23 -11.27
CA MET A 12 3.78 4.46 -10.09
C MET A 12 4.71 3.30 -10.44
N GLU A 13 4.39 2.51 -11.47
CA GLU A 13 5.19 1.38 -11.91
C GLU A 13 6.60 1.81 -12.30
N LYS A 14 6.73 2.86 -13.12
CA LYS A 14 8.01 3.43 -13.55
C LYS A 14 8.85 3.98 -12.40
N ASN A 15 8.22 4.49 -11.36
CA ASN A 15 8.88 5.18 -10.24
C ASN A 15 8.80 4.39 -8.92
N THR A 16 8.49 3.09 -8.98
CA THR A 16 8.20 2.26 -7.79
C THR A 16 9.32 2.34 -6.77
N ARG A 17 10.58 2.33 -7.21
CA ARG A 17 11.75 2.38 -6.32
C ARG A 17 11.85 3.72 -5.59
N ASP A 18 11.62 4.84 -6.27
CA ASP A 18 11.71 6.17 -5.65
C ASP A 18 10.60 6.38 -4.60
N ILE A 19 9.39 5.93 -4.92
CA ILE A 19 8.26 5.94 -3.98
C ILE A 19 8.59 5.06 -2.75
N ALA A 20 9.16 3.88 -2.97
CA ALA A 20 9.58 2.97 -1.91
C ALA A 20 10.71 3.54 -1.03
N VAL A 21 11.68 4.24 -1.63
CA VAL A 21 12.77 4.92 -0.90
C VAL A 21 12.21 6.01 0.01
N ASN A 22 11.27 6.81 -0.49
CA ASN A 22 10.64 7.86 0.31
C ASN A 22 9.82 7.26 1.46
N TRP A 23 9.03 6.23 1.19
CA TRP A 23 8.30 5.51 2.23
C TRP A 23 9.22 4.90 3.28
N ALA A 24 10.33 4.27 2.87
CA ALA A 24 11.28 3.64 3.78
C ALA A 24 11.92 4.67 4.73
N LYS A 25 12.34 5.83 4.20
CA LYS A 25 12.89 6.92 5.02
C LYS A 25 11.91 7.39 6.10
N ASP A 26 10.63 7.46 5.77
CA ASP A 26 9.61 7.99 6.67
C ASP A 26 9.15 6.95 7.69
N VAL A 27 8.90 5.70 7.26
CA VAL A 27 8.42 4.63 8.17
C VAL A 27 9.46 4.27 9.22
N MET A 28 10.75 4.29 8.86
CA MET A 28 11.85 3.97 9.78
C MET A 28 12.10 5.05 10.85
N LYS A 29 11.46 6.21 10.73
CA LYS A 29 11.59 7.32 11.69
C LYS A 29 10.27 7.68 12.36
N ASN A 30 9.17 7.07 11.94
CA ASN A 30 7.85 7.43 12.42
C ASN A 30 7.64 6.86 13.82
N PRO A 31 7.22 7.68 14.81
CA PRO A 31 7.01 7.22 16.19
C PRO A 31 5.86 6.21 16.32
N LYS A 32 5.00 6.07 15.30
CA LYS A 32 3.89 5.08 15.25
C LYS A 32 4.30 3.74 14.62
N THR A 33 5.55 3.60 14.18
CA THR A 33 6.07 2.36 13.58
C THR A 33 7.46 1.98 14.15
N PRO A 34 7.63 1.89 15.48
CA PRO A 34 8.92 1.56 16.09
C PRO A 34 9.50 0.21 15.67
N SER A 35 8.68 -0.79 15.33
CA SER A 35 9.12 -2.10 14.84
C SER A 35 9.89 -2.01 13.51
N PHE A 36 9.73 -0.93 12.76
CA PHE A 36 10.45 -0.69 11.50
C PHE A 36 11.80 0.00 11.71
N HIS A 37 12.09 0.54 12.90
CA HIS A 37 13.32 1.31 13.16
C HIS A 37 14.57 0.41 13.18
N SER A 38 14.42 -0.86 13.55
CA SER A 38 15.50 -1.85 13.57
C SER A 38 15.74 -2.52 12.21
N MET A 39 14.90 -2.26 11.21
CA MET A 39 15.07 -2.80 9.87
C MET A 39 16.14 -2.04 9.10
N THR A 40 16.82 -2.72 8.18
CA THR A 40 17.68 -2.02 7.21
C THR A 40 16.81 -1.28 6.20
N GLN A 41 17.33 -0.17 5.66
CA GLN A 41 16.62 0.61 4.66
C GLN A 41 16.24 -0.22 3.43
N GLU A 42 17.12 -1.12 2.96
CA GLU A 42 16.83 -1.96 1.80
C GLU A 42 15.73 -2.99 2.08
N GLN A 43 15.61 -3.51 3.31
CA GLN A 43 14.47 -4.36 3.70
C GLN A 43 13.15 -3.60 3.57
N CYS A 44 13.09 -2.38 4.10
CA CYS A 44 11.91 -1.52 3.95
C CYS A 44 11.62 -1.21 2.47
N ILE A 45 12.63 -0.85 1.68
CA ILE A 45 12.45 -0.58 0.25
C ILE A 45 11.85 -1.80 -0.46
N ASN A 46 12.40 -3.00 -0.24
CA ASN A 46 11.90 -4.22 -0.86
C ASN A 46 10.46 -4.51 -0.46
N TYR A 47 10.10 -4.30 0.81
CA TYR A 47 8.71 -4.42 1.26
C TYR A 47 7.74 -3.50 0.53
N ALA A 48 8.12 -2.23 0.34
CA ALA A 48 7.28 -1.28 -0.38
C ALA A 48 7.20 -1.61 -1.88
N ILE A 49 8.31 -2.01 -2.51
CA ILE A 49 8.33 -2.42 -3.92
C ILE A 49 7.40 -3.62 -4.15
N ASP A 50 7.52 -4.65 -3.31
CA ASP A 50 6.66 -5.84 -3.39
C ASP A 50 5.20 -5.48 -3.20
N PHE A 51 4.90 -4.57 -2.28
CA PHE A 51 3.55 -4.07 -2.07
C PHE A 51 3.00 -3.36 -3.29
N TYR A 52 3.71 -2.37 -3.83
CA TYR A 52 3.23 -1.58 -4.96
C TYR A 52 3.02 -2.43 -6.21
N LYS A 53 3.91 -3.38 -6.50
CA LYS A 53 3.74 -4.33 -7.62
C LYS A 53 2.46 -5.16 -7.48
N ASN A 54 2.23 -5.73 -6.30
CA ASN A 54 1.02 -6.52 -6.06
C ASN A 54 -0.25 -5.66 -6.08
N PHE A 55 -0.19 -4.46 -5.52
CA PHE A 55 -1.30 -3.51 -5.55
C PHE A 55 -1.69 -3.13 -6.98
N ILE A 56 -0.72 -2.77 -7.84
CA ILE A 56 -0.97 -2.45 -9.25
C ILE A 56 -1.64 -3.63 -9.96
N ASN A 57 -1.14 -4.85 -9.73
CA ASN A 57 -1.73 -6.07 -10.30
C ASN A 57 -3.18 -6.25 -9.86
N ILE A 58 -3.48 -6.14 -8.56
CA ILE A 58 -4.84 -6.26 -8.02
C ILE A 58 -5.74 -5.16 -8.58
N TYR A 59 -5.24 -3.94 -8.72
CA TYR A 59 -6.01 -2.82 -9.22
C TYR A 59 -6.57 -3.09 -10.61
N PHE A 60 -5.80 -3.73 -11.49
CA PHE A 60 -6.22 -4.00 -12.88
C PHE A 60 -7.06 -5.27 -13.05
N GLU A 61 -7.25 -6.05 -12.00
CA GLU A 61 -8.12 -7.24 -12.04
C GLU A 61 -9.58 -6.86 -12.29
N SER A 62 -10.26 -7.69 -13.08
CA SER A 62 -11.71 -7.57 -13.30
C SER A 62 -12.52 -7.92 -12.04
N ARG A 63 -11.99 -8.85 -11.23
CA ARG A 63 -12.55 -9.27 -9.93
C ARG A 63 -11.44 -9.20 -8.88
N PRO A 64 -11.20 -8.02 -8.28
CA PRO A 64 -10.03 -7.81 -7.42
C PRO A 64 -10.16 -8.51 -6.05
N TYR A 65 -11.37 -8.64 -5.50
CA TYR A 65 -11.57 -9.04 -4.10
C TYR A 65 -10.94 -10.39 -3.70
N PRO A 66 -11.05 -11.48 -4.48
CA PRO A 66 -10.42 -12.75 -4.09
C PRO A 66 -8.88 -12.67 -4.05
N LYS A 67 -8.27 -12.03 -5.06
CA LYS A 67 -6.81 -11.85 -5.14
C LYS A 67 -6.31 -10.88 -4.06
N GLN A 68 -7.08 -9.84 -3.81
CA GLN A 68 -6.86 -8.88 -2.75
C GLN A 68 -6.87 -9.56 -1.37
N GLU A 69 -7.90 -10.34 -1.07
CA GLU A 69 -8.03 -11.04 0.22
C GLU A 69 -6.85 -11.99 0.45
N ALA A 70 -6.47 -12.77 -0.57
CA ALA A 70 -5.30 -13.65 -0.50
C ALA A 70 -4.02 -12.85 -0.23
N TYR A 71 -3.77 -11.78 -0.98
CA TYR A 71 -2.59 -10.95 -0.82
C TYR A 71 -2.50 -10.30 0.56
N PHE A 72 -3.58 -9.67 1.03
CA PHE A 72 -3.60 -8.98 2.32
C PHE A 72 -3.57 -9.95 3.50
N SER A 73 -4.10 -11.16 3.35
CA SER A 73 -3.95 -12.23 4.35
C SER A 73 -2.50 -12.69 4.46
N SER A 74 -1.82 -12.93 3.32
CA SER A 74 -0.39 -13.28 3.31
C SER A 74 0.50 -12.15 3.83
N TYR A 75 0.14 -10.88 3.55
CA TYR A 75 0.79 -9.71 4.15
C TYR A 75 0.66 -9.76 5.67
N ALA A 76 -0.54 -9.97 6.21
CA ALA A 76 -0.78 -10.05 7.64
C ALA A 76 0.03 -11.16 8.31
N GLU A 77 0.03 -12.36 7.74
CA GLU A 77 0.81 -13.50 8.24
C GLU A 77 2.31 -13.24 8.25
N ARG A 78 2.84 -12.55 7.23
CA ARG A 78 4.25 -12.18 7.19
C ARG A 78 4.58 -11.20 8.30
N ARG A 79 3.80 -10.13 8.44
CA ARG A 79 4.01 -9.09 9.45
C ARG A 79 3.85 -9.63 10.88
N TYR A 80 2.89 -10.52 11.09
CA TYR A 80 2.70 -11.18 12.38
C TYR A 80 3.92 -12.06 12.74
N ARG A 81 4.44 -12.86 11.80
CA ARG A 81 5.65 -13.67 12.00
C ARG A 81 6.90 -12.84 12.23
N GLU A 82 6.98 -11.65 11.65
CA GLU A 82 8.04 -10.67 11.89
C GLU A 82 7.91 -9.98 13.27
N GLY A 83 6.86 -10.26 14.04
CA GLY A 83 6.61 -9.65 15.35
C GLY A 83 6.07 -8.21 15.28
N ILE A 84 5.64 -7.76 14.09
CA ILE A 84 5.13 -6.39 13.91
C ILE A 84 3.71 -6.31 14.46
N PRO A 85 3.44 -5.42 15.44
CA PRO A 85 2.11 -5.22 15.98
C PRO A 85 1.12 -4.78 14.90
N LEU A 86 -0.14 -5.22 15.01
CA LEU A 86 -1.20 -4.89 14.04
C LEU A 86 -1.29 -3.39 13.74
N HIS A 87 -1.29 -2.55 14.78
CA HIS A 87 -1.44 -1.10 14.61
C HIS A 87 -0.29 -0.49 13.79
N GLU A 88 0.94 -1.00 13.94
CA GLU A 88 2.08 -0.57 13.15
C GLU A 88 1.99 -1.05 11.70
N ALA A 89 1.58 -2.30 11.48
CA ALA A 89 1.38 -2.86 10.14
C ALA A 89 0.32 -2.05 9.35
N ILE A 90 -0.79 -1.71 9.98
CA ILE A 90 -1.83 -0.86 9.39
C ILE A 90 -1.31 0.57 9.15
N TYR A 91 -0.61 1.16 10.11
CA TYR A 91 -0.10 2.53 9.93
C TYR A 91 0.95 2.62 8.82
N ALA A 92 1.86 1.64 8.75
CA ALA A 92 2.84 1.51 7.68
C ALA A 92 2.17 1.36 6.29
N LEU A 93 1.07 0.60 6.21
CA LEU A 93 0.26 0.48 4.99
C LEU A 93 -0.44 1.80 4.60
N ILE A 94 -0.99 2.53 5.58
CA ILE A 94 -1.59 3.86 5.35
C ILE A 94 -0.53 4.84 4.82
N MET A 95 0.71 4.77 5.34
CA MET A 95 1.82 5.56 4.84
C MET A 95 2.13 5.21 3.38
N MET A 96 2.15 3.93 2.98
CA MET A 96 2.32 3.54 1.58
C MET A 96 1.26 4.18 0.67
N ARG A 97 -0.02 4.14 1.08
CA ARG A 97 -1.11 4.83 0.37
C ARG A 97 -0.84 6.33 0.19
N ARG A 98 -0.35 6.99 1.24
CA ARG A 98 -0.02 8.42 1.22
C ARG A 98 1.12 8.72 0.25
N HIS A 99 2.18 7.92 0.23
CA HIS A 99 3.31 8.11 -0.67
C HIS A 99 2.94 7.92 -2.14
N LEU A 100 2.03 6.98 -2.44
CA LEU A 100 1.45 6.85 -3.78
C LEU A 100 0.77 8.15 -4.23
N TRP A 101 -0.02 8.76 -3.36
CA TRP A 101 -0.76 9.98 -3.68
C TRP A 101 0.17 11.20 -3.81
N LEU A 102 1.07 11.42 -2.85
CA LEU A 102 1.99 12.56 -2.87
C LEU A 102 2.91 12.52 -4.09
N TYR A 103 3.37 11.34 -4.50
CA TYR A 103 4.20 11.22 -5.70
C TYR A 103 3.45 11.65 -6.96
N ALA A 104 2.19 11.23 -7.08
CA ALA A 104 1.34 11.60 -8.21
C ALA A 104 1.06 13.11 -8.28
N GLU A 105 0.84 13.73 -7.12
CA GLU A 105 0.64 15.17 -6.99
C GLU A 105 1.91 15.94 -7.41
N MET A 106 3.10 15.51 -6.97
CA MET A 106 4.37 16.14 -7.34
C MET A 106 4.66 16.09 -8.85
N GLN A 107 4.16 15.09 -9.56
CA GLN A 107 4.30 14.96 -11.02
C GLN A 107 3.29 15.82 -11.81
N ALA A 108 2.50 16.66 -11.12
CA ALA A 108 1.51 17.54 -11.72
C ALA A 108 0.54 16.82 -12.68
N ILE A 109 0.11 15.60 -12.32
CA ILE A 109 -0.75 14.77 -13.20
C ILE A 109 -2.17 15.39 -13.36
N PHE A 110 -2.57 16.27 -12.43
CA PHE A 110 -3.95 16.76 -12.29
C PHE A 110 -4.13 18.21 -12.76
N MET A 111 -3.61 18.55 -13.94
CA MET A 111 -3.63 19.94 -14.44
C MET A 111 -4.94 20.36 -15.12
N SER A 112 -5.68 19.42 -15.75
CA SER A 112 -6.96 19.75 -16.38
C SER A 112 -8.18 19.33 -15.52
N PRO A 113 -9.36 19.96 -15.69
CA PRO A 113 -10.59 19.53 -15.02
C PRO A 113 -10.96 18.07 -15.30
N MET A 114 -10.64 17.55 -16.49
CA MET A 114 -10.84 16.15 -16.84
C MET A 114 -9.91 15.23 -16.02
N ASP A 115 -8.65 15.63 -15.84
CA ASP A 115 -7.70 14.88 -15.00
C ASP A 115 -8.16 14.85 -13.53
N GLN A 116 -8.75 15.94 -13.03
CA GLN A 116 -9.27 16.02 -11.66
C GLN A 116 -10.46 15.06 -11.44
N TYR A 117 -11.42 15.02 -12.37
CA TYR A 117 -12.53 14.07 -12.27
C TYR A 117 -12.04 12.61 -12.27
N GLN A 118 -11.08 12.28 -13.14
CA GLN A 118 -10.52 10.93 -13.22
C GLN A 118 -9.62 10.59 -12.01
N ALA A 119 -9.00 11.59 -11.39
CA ALA A 119 -8.29 11.45 -10.12
C ALA A 119 -9.25 10.99 -9.02
N VAL A 120 -10.44 11.57 -8.94
CA VAL A 120 -11.47 11.18 -7.95
C VAL A 120 -11.89 9.73 -8.12
N GLU A 121 -12.08 9.24 -9.35
CA GLU A 121 -12.39 7.83 -9.61
C GLU A 121 -11.27 6.90 -9.14
N THR A 122 -10.03 7.26 -9.47
CA THR A 122 -8.84 6.47 -9.13
C THR A 122 -8.58 6.47 -7.62
N LEU A 123 -8.77 7.61 -6.95
CA LEU A 123 -8.76 7.77 -5.50
C LEU A 123 -9.81 6.88 -4.85
N THR A 124 -11.06 6.94 -5.33
CA THR A 124 -12.18 6.18 -4.78
C THR A 124 -11.91 4.67 -4.86
N LYS A 125 -11.43 4.19 -6.01
CA LYS A 125 -11.07 2.77 -6.18
C LYS A 125 -9.89 2.36 -5.29
N THR A 126 -8.85 3.20 -5.21
CA THR A 126 -7.70 2.97 -4.34
C THR A 126 -8.13 2.87 -2.88
N ILE A 127 -8.93 3.83 -2.39
CA ILE A 127 -9.47 3.83 -1.02
C ILE A 127 -10.22 2.53 -0.73
N ARG A 128 -11.14 2.11 -1.61
CA ARG A 128 -11.89 0.84 -1.43
C ARG A 128 -10.98 -0.39 -1.31
N LEU A 129 -9.95 -0.49 -2.15
CA LEU A 129 -8.97 -1.59 -2.09
C LEU A 129 -8.14 -1.55 -0.80
N PHE A 130 -7.72 -0.36 -0.36
CA PHE A 130 -6.99 -0.24 0.91
C PHE A 130 -7.87 -0.53 2.11
N ASP A 131 -9.10 -0.02 2.16
CA ASP A 131 -10.00 -0.18 3.31
C ASP A 131 -10.41 -1.65 3.48
N SER A 132 -10.75 -2.33 2.39
CA SER A 132 -11.01 -3.78 2.42
C SER A 132 -9.73 -4.58 2.76
N GLY A 133 -8.55 -4.14 2.32
CA GLY A 133 -7.28 -4.75 2.71
C GLY A 133 -6.98 -4.61 4.21
N ILE A 134 -7.24 -3.42 4.78
CA ILE A 134 -7.11 -3.14 6.22
C ILE A 134 -8.04 -4.06 7.03
N TYR A 135 -9.28 -4.24 6.58
CA TYR A 135 -10.22 -5.18 7.20
C TYR A 135 -9.66 -6.61 7.18
N THR A 136 -9.20 -7.09 6.02
CA THR A 136 -8.60 -8.42 5.89
C THR A 136 -7.39 -8.60 6.81
N ILE A 137 -6.48 -7.62 6.85
CA ILE A 137 -5.30 -7.67 7.72
C ILE A 137 -5.72 -7.76 9.19
N THR A 138 -6.64 -6.90 9.61
CA THR A 138 -7.13 -6.83 10.99
C THR A 138 -7.74 -8.16 11.42
N LYS A 139 -8.64 -8.70 10.60
CA LYS A 139 -9.27 -10.00 10.83
C LYS A 139 -8.22 -11.11 10.94
N ARG A 140 -7.25 -11.15 10.01
CA ARG A 140 -6.23 -12.20 9.98
C ARG A 140 -5.29 -12.14 11.19
N TYR A 141 -4.89 -10.94 11.61
CA TYR A 141 -4.11 -10.75 12.85
C TYR A 141 -4.85 -11.28 14.08
N GLN A 142 -6.16 -11.02 14.18
CA GLN A 142 -6.98 -11.52 15.28
C GLN A 142 -7.07 -13.04 15.29
N GLU A 143 -7.25 -13.67 14.12
CA GLU A 143 -7.24 -15.14 13.99
C GLU A 143 -5.90 -15.76 14.41
N LEU A 144 -4.78 -15.17 13.99
CA LEU A 144 -3.43 -15.64 14.34
C LEU A 144 -3.15 -15.50 15.84
N ALA A 145 -3.58 -14.40 16.45
CA ALA A 145 -3.45 -14.20 17.89
C ALA A 145 -4.26 -15.21 18.70
N ALA A 146 -5.47 -15.55 18.25
CA ALA A 146 -6.32 -16.55 18.91
C ALA A 146 -5.79 -17.99 18.79
N GLN A 147 -4.96 -18.29 17.78
CA GLN A 147 -4.33 -19.60 17.60
C GLN A 147 -3.03 -19.76 18.39
N ALA A 148 -2.43 -18.65 18.81
CA ALA A 148 -1.15 -18.64 19.52
C ALA A 148 -1.32 -18.67 21.06
N GLY A 149 -2.54 -18.48 21.56
CA GLY A 149 -2.91 -18.59 22.98
C GLY A 149 -3.67 -19.88 23.28
#